data_AF-A0A0C3P6E2-F1
#
_entry.id   AF-A0A0C3P6E2-F1
#
_cell.length_a   1.000
_cell.length_b   1.000
_cell.length_c   1.000
_cell.angle_alpha   90.00
_cell.angle_beta   90.00
_cell.angle_gamma   90.00
#
_symmetry.space_group_name_H-M   'P 1'
#
loop_
_entity.id
_entity.type
_entity.pdbx_description
1 polymer ?
#
loop_
_entity_poly.entity_id
_entity_poly.type
_entity_poly.pdbx_seq_one_letter_code
_entity_poly.pdbx_strand_id
1 'polypeptide(L)'
;MNVYTIESRCTATAKYKLWPQAALHTQWPGSGTKGDPVFDAFYKSIVPNLTSSVEVSQLVKAAGTQLLDRIGPVVLVTHSQSGFLGWILGDARPHLVRAIVALEPSGPPFQQAIFASTPSRAYGITDIPLTFDPPVLSPSDLTPVTLEQTPLYTNIQQAHPARRLAHLACIPVLVMTSESGYHTVYDHCTVQFMRDAGVDVTHVRLEALGIRGNGHMMFMERNSAEIAEVVEKWISKVLPTNEG
;
A
#
# COMPACT_ATOMS: atom_id res chain seq x y z
N MET A 1 -16.97 -5.10 -6.70
CA MET A 1 -16.80 -3.80 -7.40
C MET A 1 -17.49 -3.86 -8.75
N ASN A 2 -17.99 -2.74 -9.28
CA ASN A 2 -18.62 -2.72 -10.61
C ASN A 2 -17.59 -2.43 -11.72
N VAL A 3 -17.98 -2.68 -12.98
CA VAL A 3 -17.14 -2.46 -14.18
C VAL A 3 -16.53 -1.05 -14.22
N TYR A 4 -17.35 -0.01 -14.01
CA TYR A 4 -16.88 1.38 -14.03
C TYR A 4 -15.74 1.62 -13.04
N THR A 5 -15.86 1.09 -11.81
CA THR A 5 -14.82 1.25 -10.77
C THR A 5 -13.50 0.65 -11.24
N ILE A 6 -13.54 -0.55 -11.83
CA ILE A 6 -12.34 -1.24 -12.30
C ILE A 6 -11.71 -0.52 -13.51
N GLU A 7 -12.50 -0.17 -14.52
CA GLU A 7 -11.99 0.56 -15.69
C GLU A 7 -11.37 1.91 -15.31
N SER A 8 -12.09 2.69 -14.50
CA SER A 8 -11.69 4.07 -14.19
C SER A 8 -10.51 4.19 -13.23
N ARG A 9 -10.22 3.14 -12.44
CA ARG A 9 -9.22 3.20 -11.37
C ARG A 9 -8.09 2.20 -11.50
N CYS A 10 -8.28 1.11 -12.24
CA CYS A 10 -7.29 0.04 -12.36
C CYS A 10 -6.78 -0.12 -13.79
N THR A 11 -7.66 -0.30 -14.77
CA THR A 11 -7.26 -0.88 -16.07
C THR A 11 -7.29 0.09 -17.25
N ALA A 12 -8.04 1.20 -17.16
CA ALA A 12 -8.20 2.16 -18.27
C ALA A 12 -8.24 3.61 -17.78
N THR A 13 -7.46 3.96 -16.76
CA THR A 13 -7.51 5.27 -16.09
C THR A 13 -7.37 6.46 -17.05
N ALA A 14 -6.55 6.34 -18.11
CA ALA A 14 -6.37 7.37 -19.15
C ALA A 14 -7.63 7.71 -19.94
N LYS A 15 -8.60 6.80 -20.02
CA LYS A 15 -9.93 7.05 -20.62
C LYS A 15 -10.78 7.97 -19.75
N TYR A 16 -10.63 7.89 -18.43
CA TYR A 16 -11.49 8.57 -17.46
C TYR A 16 -10.89 9.84 -16.88
N LYS A 17 -9.56 9.92 -16.77
CA LYS A 17 -8.82 11.13 -16.36
C LYS A 17 -9.28 11.71 -15.01
N LEU A 18 -9.56 10.84 -14.04
CA LEU A 18 -10.14 11.23 -12.75
C LEU A 18 -9.14 11.93 -11.79
N TRP A 19 -7.85 11.83 -12.06
CA TRP A 19 -6.78 12.57 -11.39
C TRP A 19 -5.73 13.00 -12.44
N PRO A 20 -4.86 14.00 -12.15
CA PRO A 20 -4.00 14.61 -13.16
C PRO A 20 -3.14 13.61 -13.94
N GLN A 21 -2.56 12.63 -13.26
CA GLN A 21 -1.66 11.64 -13.85
C GLN A 21 -2.39 10.47 -14.53
N ALA A 22 -3.70 10.31 -14.35
CA ALA A 22 -4.45 9.20 -14.94
C ALA A 22 -4.29 9.14 -16.47
N ALA A 23 -4.17 10.31 -17.12
CA ALA A 23 -3.98 10.43 -18.56
C ALA A 23 -2.69 9.74 -19.10
N LEU A 24 -1.73 9.43 -18.22
CA LEU A 24 -0.45 8.81 -18.57
C LEU A 24 -0.53 7.29 -18.69
N HIS A 25 -1.64 6.66 -18.26
CA HIS A 25 -1.75 5.21 -18.22
C HIS A 25 -1.74 4.59 -19.63
N THR A 26 -0.74 3.76 -19.89
CA THR A 26 -0.50 3.15 -21.19
C THR A 26 -0.04 1.70 -21.12
N GLN A 27 0.33 1.17 -19.95
CA GLN A 27 0.95 -0.15 -19.86
C GLN A 27 -0.03 -1.32 -19.71
N TRP A 28 -1.32 -1.07 -19.52
CA TRP A 28 -2.31 -2.16 -19.50
C TRP A 28 -2.35 -2.94 -20.84
N PRO A 29 -2.33 -4.29 -20.80
CA PRO A 29 -2.49 -5.10 -22.00
C PRO A 29 -3.94 -5.07 -22.52
N GLY A 30 -4.14 -4.60 -23.75
CA GLY A 30 -5.47 -4.43 -24.35
C GLY A 30 -6.08 -3.07 -24.05
N SER A 31 -7.39 -2.92 -24.23
CA SER A 31 -8.06 -1.62 -23.99
C SER A 31 -8.31 -1.33 -22.51
N GLY A 32 -8.31 -2.36 -21.66
CA GLY A 32 -8.64 -2.24 -20.25
C GLY A 32 -10.11 -1.94 -19.97
N THR A 33 -11.00 -2.18 -20.93
CA THR A 33 -12.44 -1.92 -20.83
C THR A 33 -13.26 -3.16 -21.11
N LYS A 34 -14.49 -3.23 -20.60
CA LYS A 34 -15.44 -4.33 -20.83
C LYS A 34 -15.53 -4.71 -22.32
N GLY A 35 -15.45 -6.00 -22.59
CA GLY A 35 -15.46 -6.59 -23.94
C GLY A 35 -14.07 -6.81 -24.52
N ASP A 36 -13.02 -6.25 -23.92
CA ASP A 36 -11.64 -6.66 -24.18
C ASP A 36 -11.35 -7.99 -23.46
N PRO A 37 -10.77 -9.00 -24.13
CA PRO A 37 -10.54 -10.31 -23.51
C PRO A 37 -9.66 -10.28 -22.27
N VAL A 38 -8.70 -9.35 -22.18
CA VAL A 38 -7.80 -9.22 -21.04
C VAL A 38 -8.53 -8.61 -19.85
N PHE A 39 -9.29 -7.53 -20.08
CA PHE A 39 -10.17 -6.97 -19.06
C PHE A 39 -11.21 -7.98 -18.58
N ASP A 40 -11.90 -8.68 -19.48
CA ASP A 40 -12.95 -9.62 -19.11
C ASP A 40 -12.40 -10.82 -18.32
N ALA A 41 -11.17 -11.28 -18.62
CA ALA A 41 -10.48 -12.29 -17.83
C ALA A 41 -10.13 -11.78 -16.43
N PHE A 42 -9.57 -10.56 -16.33
CA PHE A 42 -9.28 -9.94 -15.04
C PHE A 42 -10.55 -9.72 -14.21
N TYR A 43 -11.62 -9.19 -14.81
CA TYR A 43 -12.88 -8.91 -14.13
C TYR A 43 -13.52 -10.19 -13.56
N LYS A 44 -13.38 -11.34 -14.26
CA LYS A 44 -13.85 -12.65 -13.77
C LYS A 44 -13.08 -13.17 -12.54
N SER A 45 -11.86 -12.69 -12.29
CA SER A 45 -11.07 -13.07 -11.11
C SER A 45 -11.47 -12.33 -9.83
N ILE A 46 -12.31 -11.29 -9.95
CA ILE A 46 -12.71 -10.45 -8.82
C ILE A 46 -13.79 -11.18 -8.01
N VAL A 47 -13.53 -11.37 -6.71
CA VAL A 47 -14.44 -12.01 -5.75
C VAL A 47 -14.92 -11.02 -4.68
N PRO A 48 -16.06 -11.27 -4.02
CA PRO A 48 -16.47 -10.50 -2.85
C PRO A 48 -15.43 -10.56 -1.72
N ASN A 49 -15.33 -9.48 -0.93
CA ASN A 49 -14.51 -9.41 0.27
C ASN A 49 -15.39 -9.06 1.49
N LEU A 50 -14.83 -9.24 2.69
CA LEU A 50 -15.46 -8.80 3.93
C LEU A 50 -15.49 -7.26 3.98
N THR A 51 -16.61 -6.70 4.43
CA THR A 51 -16.78 -5.24 4.55
C THR A 51 -15.96 -4.64 5.69
N SER A 52 -15.74 -5.39 6.78
CA SER A 52 -15.07 -4.90 7.98
C SER A 52 -13.55 -5.05 7.87
N SER A 53 -12.83 -3.94 7.72
CA SER A 53 -11.36 -3.93 7.77
C SER A 53 -10.81 -4.44 9.09
N VAL A 54 -11.53 -4.22 10.21
CA VAL A 54 -11.15 -4.74 11.54
C VAL A 54 -11.22 -6.27 11.56
N GLU A 55 -12.30 -6.84 11.03
CA GLU A 55 -12.48 -8.30 10.98
C GLU A 55 -11.42 -8.95 10.09
N VAL A 56 -11.18 -8.40 8.88
CA VAL A 56 -10.11 -8.86 7.99
C VAL A 56 -8.75 -8.79 8.69
N SER A 57 -8.46 -7.67 9.36
CA SER A 57 -7.21 -7.47 10.10
C SER A 57 -7.00 -8.53 11.17
N GLN A 58 -8.03 -8.84 11.97
CA GLN A 58 -7.95 -9.84 13.03
C GLN A 58 -7.77 -11.26 12.48
N LEU A 59 -8.54 -11.63 11.46
CA LEU A 59 -8.46 -12.94 10.83
C LEU A 59 -7.09 -13.17 10.16
N VAL A 60 -6.61 -12.18 9.40
CA VAL A 60 -5.30 -12.27 8.74
C VAL A 60 -4.17 -12.24 9.76
N LYS A 61 -4.25 -11.44 10.84
CA LYS A 61 -3.27 -11.48 11.93
C LYS A 61 -3.21 -12.88 12.55
N ALA A 62 -4.36 -13.49 12.84
CA ALA A 62 -4.43 -14.82 13.44
C ALA A 62 -3.87 -15.92 12.53
N ALA A 63 -4.27 -15.96 11.25
CA ALA A 63 -3.83 -16.98 10.31
C ALA A 63 -2.40 -16.74 9.80
N GLY A 64 -2.07 -15.48 9.47
CA GLY A 64 -0.79 -15.08 8.91
C GLY A 64 0.35 -15.27 9.90
N THR A 65 0.17 -14.95 11.19
CA THR A 65 1.20 -15.21 12.19
C THR A 65 1.49 -16.71 12.36
N GLN A 66 0.46 -17.56 12.35
CA GLN A 66 0.63 -19.02 12.36
C GLN A 66 1.36 -19.53 11.11
N LEU A 67 1.10 -18.93 9.94
CA LEU A 67 1.83 -19.27 8.72
C LEU A 67 3.31 -18.88 8.84
N LEU A 68 3.60 -17.65 9.29
CA LEU A 68 4.97 -17.17 9.51
C LEU A 68 5.72 -18.08 10.50
N ASP A 69 5.09 -18.45 11.61
CA ASP A 69 5.68 -19.34 12.60
C ASP A 69 6.00 -20.73 12.02
N ARG A 70 5.31 -21.17 10.97
CA ARG A 70 5.55 -22.44 10.27
C ARG A 70 6.62 -22.37 9.19
N ILE A 71 6.67 -21.28 8.42
CA ILE A 71 7.55 -21.17 7.24
C ILE A 71 8.85 -20.43 7.53
N GLY A 72 8.95 -19.77 8.68
CA GLY A 72 10.14 -19.01 9.07
C GLY A 72 10.20 -17.62 8.43
N PRO A 73 11.41 -17.04 8.32
CA PRO A 73 11.57 -15.66 7.87
C PRO A 73 11.15 -15.43 6.41
N VAL A 74 10.48 -14.31 6.14
CA VAL A 74 9.98 -13.95 4.80
C VAL A 74 10.16 -12.48 4.46
N VAL A 75 10.08 -12.17 3.17
CA VAL A 75 9.72 -10.83 2.67
C VAL A 75 8.22 -10.83 2.38
N LEU A 76 7.49 -9.85 2.93
CA LEU A 76 6.06 -9.69 2.62
C LEU A 76 5.89 -8.78 1.42
N VAL A 77 5.15 -9.22 0.40
CA VAL A 77 4.73 -8.38 -0.73
C VAL A 77 3.23 -8.17 -0.64
N THR A 78 2.81 -6.90 -0.62
CA THR A 78 1.42 -6.47 -0.49
C THR A 78 1.06 -5.53 -1.63
N HIS A 79 -0.23 -5.49 -1.97
CA HIS A 79 -0.80 -4.57 -2.96
C HIS A 79 -2.11 -3.97 -2.48
N SER A 80 -2.31 -2.67 -2.75
CA SER A 80 -3.61 -2.01 -2.58
C SER A 80 -4.19 -2.21 -1.17
N GLN A 81 -5.41 -2.74 -1.07
CA GLN A 81 -6.11 -3.05 0.18
C GLN A 81 -5.27 -3.87 1.16
N SER A 82 -4.37 -4.75 0.70
CA SER A 82 -3.55 -5.58 1.59
C SER A 82 -2.38 -4.84 2.23
N GLY A 83 -2.11 -3.58 1.85
CA GLY A 83 -1.01 -2.79 2.41
C GLY A 83 -1.02 -2.76 3.94
N PHE A 84 -2.18 -2.50 4.55
CA PHE A 84 -2.30 -2.48 6.02
C PHE A 84 -2.06 -3.85 6.68
N LEU A 85 -2.28 -4.96 5.94
CA LEU A 85 -2.03 -6.31 6.43
C LEU A 85 -0.53 -6.59 6.56
N GLY A 86 0.29 -6.02 5.67
CA GLY A 86 1.76 -6.09 5.76
C GLY A 86 2.26 -5.46 7.07
N TRP A 87 1.76 -4.28 7.42
CA TRP A 87 2.09 -3.59 8.68
C TRP A 87 1.69 -4.42 9.89
N ILE A 88 0.49 -5.00 9.87
CA ILE A 88 -0.03 -5.83 10.97
C ILE A 88 0.83 -7.08 11.19
N LEU A 89 1.21 -7.78 10.11
CA LEU A 89 2.03 -8.98 10.22
C LEU A 89 3.47 -8.66 10.61
N GLY A 90 4.04 -7.57 10.08
CA GLY A 90 5.34 -7.06 10.48
C GLY A 90 5.40 -6.72 11.96
N ASP A 91 4.40 -5.98 12.46
CA ASP A 91 4.29 -5.64 13.89
C ASP A 91 4.09 -6.87 14.79
N ALA A 92 3.35 -7.88 14.32
CA ALA A 92 3.07 -9.08 15.08
C ALA A 92 4.24 -10.09 15.11
N ARG A 93 5.11 -10.08 14.09
CA ARG A 93 6.27 -10.99 13.96
C ARG A 93 7.50 -10.24 13.41
N PRO A 94 8.02 -9.23 14.12
CA PRO A 94 9.11 -8.40 13.62
C PRO A 94 10.43 -9.17 13.41
N HIS A 95 10.58 -10.34 14.04
CA HIS A 95 11.75 -11.19 13.85
C HIS A 95 11.65 -12.12 12.62
N LEU A 96 10.44 -12.39 12.13
CA LEU A 96 10.21 -13.25 10.96
C LEU A 96 9.99 -12.43 9.69
N VAL A 97 9.39 -11.24 9.78
CA VAL A 97 9.25 -10.36 8.62
C VAL A 97 10.55 -9.58 8.42
N ARG A 98 11.31 -9.97 7.40
CA ARG A 98 12.64 -9.41 7.10
C ARG A 98 12.58 -8.10 6.34
N ALA A 99 11.56 -7.92 5.49
CA ALA A 99 11.29 -6.70 4.76
C ALA A 99 9.81 -6.69 4.30
N ILE A 100 9.27 -5.51 4.01
CA ILE A 100 7.93 -5.35 3.44
C ILE A 100 8.01 -4.56 2.14
N VAL A 101 7.43 -5.10 1.07
CA VAL A 101 7.19 -4.43 -0.20
C VAL A 101 5.69 -4.14 -0.30
N ALA A 102 5.35 -2.86 -0.42
CA ALA A 102 3.99 -2.37 -0.55
C ALA A 102 3.82 -1.66 -1.90
N LEU A 103 3.15 -2.34 -2.82
CA LEU A 103 2.80 -1.80 -4.13
C LEU A 103 1.49 -1.02 -3.97
N GLU A 104 1.57 0.31 -4.00
CA GLU A 104 0.41 1.20 -3.83
C GLU A 104 -0.48 0.80 -2.63
N PRO A 105 0.04 0.87 -1.39
CA PRO A 105 -0.72 0.46 -0.21
C PRO A 105 -1.91 1.38 0.04
N SER A 106 -3.02 0.79 0.52
CA SER A 106 -4.19 1.55 0.96
C SER A 106 -3.81 2.65 1.95
N GLY A 107 -4.34 3.85 1.70
CA GLY A 107 -4.15 5.03 2.53
C GLY A 107 -5.16 6.11 2.11
N PRO A 108 -4.90 7.39 2.41
CA PRO A 108 -3.88 7.90 3.34
C PRO A 108 -4.16 7.51 4.80
N PRO A 109 -3.31 7.91 5.76
CA PRO A 109 -3.58 7.69 7.17
C PRO A 109 -4.90 8.34 7.64
N PHE A 110 -5.57 7.72 8.62
CA PHE A 110 -6.81 8.18 9.30
C PHE A 110 -8.07 8.40 8.44
N GLN A 111 -7.98 8.40 7.11
CA GLN A 111 -9.13 8.65 6.24
C GLN A 111 -8.98 7.96 4.88
N GLN A 112 -10.10 7.52 4.31
CA GLN A 112 -10.13 7.09 2.90
C GLN A 112 -9.91 8.27 1.94
N ALA A 113 -9.42 7.93 0.75
CA ALA A 113 -9.34 8.83 -0.39
C ALA A 113 -9.80 8.09 -1.66
N ILE A 114 -10.14 8.85 -2.72
CA ILE A 114 -10.51 8.38 -4.08
C ILE A 114 -11.82 7.57 -4.19
N PHE A 115 -12.09 6.65 -3.26
CA PHE A 115 -13.29 5.82 -3.20
C PHE A 115 -14.31 6.33 -2.19
N ALA A 116 -13.83 6.99 -1.14
CA ALA A 116 -14.62 7.62 -0.09
C ALA A 116 -13.76 8.68 0.62
N SER A 117 -14.40 9.53 1.43
CA SER A 117 -13.75 10.49 2.33
C SER A 117 -14.04 10.19 3.80
N THR A 118 -14.45 8.96 4.11
CA THR A 118 -14.84 8.53 5.47
C THR A 118 -13.61 8.22 6.33
N PRO A 119 -13.70 8.42 7.66
CA PRO A 119 -12.68 7.95 8.60
C PRO A 119 -12.36 6.47 8.41
N SER A 120 -11.09 6.11 8.50
CA SER A 120 -10.58 4.73 8.41
C SER A 120 -9.15 4.70 8.97
N ARG A 121 -8.63 3.52 9.31
CA ARG A 121 -7.30 3.36 9.89
C ARG A 121 -7.12 4.22 11.15
N ALA A 122 -7.95 3.92 12.15
CA ALA A 122 -8.00 4.67 13.41
C ALA A 122 -6.61 4.81 14.09
N TYR A 123 -5.68 3.87 13.85
CA TYR A 123 -4.31 3.90 14.36
C TYR A 123 -3.31 4.48 13.34
N GLY A 124 -3.76 5.43 12.53
CA GLY A 124 -2.99 6.04 11.45
C GLY A 124 -3.00 5.20 10.20
N ILE A 125 -2.28 4.07 10.18
CA ILE A 125 -2.13 3.22 8.98
C ILE A 125 -2.88 1.88 9.05
N THR A 126 -3.50 1.56 10.19
CA THR A 126 -4.27 0.33 10.43
C THR A 126 -5.56 0.62 11.22
N ASP A 127 -6.57 -0.23 11.06
CA ASP A 127 -7.83 -0.15 11.84
C ASP A 127 -7.72 -0.85 13.22
N ILE A 128 -6.70 -1.68 13.42
CA ILE A 128 -6.37 -2.30 14.71
C ILE A 128 -5.06 -1.74 15.29
N PRO A 129 -4.85 -1.78 16.62
CA PRO A 129 -3.63 -1.27 17.23
C PRO A 129 -2.37 -1.95 16.69
N LEU A 130 -1.32 -1.13 16.52
CA LEU A 130 0.07 -1.55 16.35
C LEU A 130 0.85 -1.28 17.63
N THR A 131 2.11 -1.74 17.70
CA THR A 131 2.97 -1.51 18.85
C THR A 131 3.63 -0.15 18.77
N PHE A 132 3.04 0.83 19.47
CA PHE A 132 3.58 2.19 19.57
C PHE A 132 4.51 2.38 20.78
N ASP A 133 5.48 3.27 20.65
CA ASP A 133 6.32 3.78 21.74
C ASP A 133 6.37 5.33 21.71
N PRO A 134 5.86 6.03 22.74
CA PRO A 134 5.17 5.48 23.92
C PRO A 134 3.85 4.77 23.57
N PRO A 135 3.36 3.83 24.42
CA PRO A 135 2.16 3.03 24.14
C PRO A 135 0.90 3.86 23.87
N VAL A 136 0.11 3.40 22.91
CA VAL A 136 -1.22 3.92 22.55
C VAL A 136 -2.28 3.01 23.15
N LEU A 137 -3.13 3.55 24.02
CA LEU A 137 -4.26 2.83 24.64
C LEU A 137 -5.53 2.99 23.81
N SER A 138 -5.65 4.10 23.08
CA SER A 138 -6.79 4.40 22.22
C SER A 138 -6.38 5.23 21.00
N PRO A 139 -7.13 5.18 19.88
CA PRO A 139 -6.84 5.98 18.69
C PRO A 139 -6.62 7.48 18.94
N SER A 140 -7.30 8.06 19.94
CA SER A 140 -7.16 9.47 20.30
C SER A 140 -5.77 9.86 20.82
N ASP A 141 -4.98 8.90 21.31
CA ASP A 141 -3.63 9.16 21.82
C ASP A 141 -2.64 9.56 20.71
N LEU A 142 -3.01 9.34 19.45
CA LEU A 142 -2.25 9.76 18.26
C LEU A 142 -2.49 11.23 17.90
N THR A 143 -3.54 11.85 18.44
CA THR A 143 -3.88 13.27 18.25
C THR A 143 -3.77 13.71 16.78
N PRO A 144 -4.62 13.17 15.88
CA PRO A 144 -4.49 13.40 14.44
C PRO A 144 -4.61 14.88 14.06
N VAL A 145 -3.72 15.36 13.20
CA VAL A 145 -3.67 16.73 12.68
C VAL A 145 -3.76 16.73 11.16
N THR A 146 -4.59 17.60 10.60
CA THR A 146 -4.68 17.79 9.15
C THR A 146 -3.57 18.73 8.70
N LEU A 147 -2.68 18.24 7.84
CA LEU A 147 -1.59 19.04 7.26
C LEU A 147 -1.96 19.64 5.91
N GLU A 148 -2.77 18.92 5.14
CA GLU A 148 -3.20 19.32 3.80
C GLU A 148 -4.58 18.74 3.51
N GLN A 149 -5.39 19.48 2.75
CA GLN A 149 -6.66 18.98 2.23
C GLN A 149 -6.85 19.43 0.78
N THR A 150 -7.17 18.47 -0.08
CA THR A 150 -7.48 18.69 -1.50
C THR A 150 -8.83 18.06 -1.82
N PRO A 151 -9.38 18.29 -3.03
CA PRO A 151 -10.57 17.57 -3.47
C PRO A 151 -10.39 16.04 -3.59
N LEU A 152 -9.14 15.55 -3.68
CA LEU A 152 -8.85 14.13 -3.91
C LEU A 152 -8.45 13.37 -2.63
N TYR A 153 -7.86 14.05 -1.65
CA TYR A 153 -7.39 13.44 -0.41
C TYR A 153 -7.25 14.47 0.73
N THR A 154 -7.22 13.96 1.96
CA THR A 154 -6.82 14.71 3.16
C THR A 154 -5.57 14.06 3.75
N ASN A 155 -4.52 14.85 3.94
CA ASN A 155 -3.29 14.39 4.60
C ASN A 155 -3.42 14.62 6.10
N ILE A 156 -3.71 13.54 6.84
CA ILE A 156 -3.81 13.56 8.30
C ILE A 156 -2.61 12.81 8.87
N GLN A 157 -1.93 13.41 9.85
CA GLN A 157 -0.73 12.87 10.51
C GLN A 157 -0.89 12.83 12.02
N GLN A 158 0.06 12.22 12.73
CA GLN A 158 0.15 12.37 14.19
C GLN A 158 0.63 13.78 14.55
N ALA A 159 0.19 14.33 15.68
CA ALA A 159 0.85 15.52 16.22
C ALA A 159 2.30 15.19 16.63
N HIS A 160 3.20 16.17 16.53
CA HIS A 160 4.59 16.01 16.95
C HIS A 160 4.78 16.31 18.45
N PRO A 161 5.69 15.60 19.14
CA PRO A 161 6.50 14.48 18.63
C PRO A 161 5.64 13.24 18.36
N ALA A 162 5.81 12.64 17.17
CA ALA A 162 5.02 11.48 16.76
C ALA A 162 5.43 10.25 17.57
N ARG A 163 4.46 9.39 17.90
CA ARG A 163 4.75 8.11 18.54
C ARG A 163 5.40 7.18 17.53
N ARG A 164 6.39 6.42 17.98
CA ARG A 164 7.15 5.50 17.13
C ARG A 164 6.39 4.19 16.94
N LEU A 165 6.47 3.60 15.76
CA LEU A 165 6.00 2.22 15.51
C LEU A 165 7.13 1.26 15.90
N ALA A 166 7.21 0.89 17.17
CA ALA A 166 8.37 0.26 17.78
C ALA A 166 8.83 -1.03 17.08
N HIS A 167 7.88 -1.90 16.70
CA HIS A 167 8.20 -3.16 16.03
C HIS A 167 8.47 -2.98 14.52
N LEU A 168 7.78 -2.06 13.86
CA LEU A 168 8.00 -1.81 12.43
C LEU A 168 9.29 -1.02 12.18
N ALA A 169 9.77 -0.26 13.17
CA ALA A 169 10.98 0.53 13.06
C ALA A 169 12.26 -0.28 12.75
N CYS A 170 12.26 -1.59 12.98
CA CYS A 170 13.38 -2.48 12.65
C CYS A 170 13.23 -3.23 11.32
N ILE A 171 12.15 -2.99 10.56
CA ILE A 171 11.84 -3.67 9.31
C ILE A 171 11.99 -2.67 8.15
N PRO A 172 12.88 -2.92 7.17
CA PRO A 172 12.94 -2.12 5.95
C PRO A 172 11.62 -2.22 5.17
N VAL A 173 11.11 -1.06 4.72
CA VAL A 173 9.87 -0.97 3.95
C VAL A 173 10.12 -0.30 2.60
N LEU A 174 9.60 -0.90 1.53
CA LEU A 174 9.45 -0.29 0.22
C LEU A 174 7.99 0.07 0.02
N VAL A 175 7.70 1.36 -0.21
CA VAL A 175 6.45 1.79 -0.85
C VAL A 175 6.76 2.11 -2.31
N MET A 176 6.03 1.48 -3.22
CA MET A 176 6.15 1.72 -4.66
C MET A 176 4.86 2.31 -5.21
N THR A 177 4.97 3.45 -5.87
CA THR A 177 3.85 4.18 -6.48
C THR A 177 4.04 4.23 -7.99
N SER A 178 3.00 3.88 -8.75
CA SER A 178 3.02 3.99 -10.21
C SER A 178 2.84 5.43 -10.66
N GLU A 179 3.24 5.73 -11.89
CA GLU A 179 3.11 7.08 -12.45
C GLU A 179 1.64 7.52 -12.58
N SER A 180 0.78 6.61 -13.02
CA SER A 180 -0.60 6.93 -13.42
C SER A 180 -1.66 6.36 -12.50
N GLY A 181 -1.31 5.56 -11.49
CA GLY A 181 -2.23 5.07 -10.47
C GLY A 181 -2.74 6.19 -9.56
N TYR A 182 -3.94 6.02 -9.00
CA TYR A 182 -4.54 7.05 -8.13
C TYR A 182 -3.77 7.25 -6.82
N HIS A 183 -2.90 6.31 -6.46
CA HIS A 183 -2.01 6.42 -5.31
C HIS A 183 -0.95 7.51 -5.44
N THR A 184 -0.64 8.00 -6.65
CA THR A 184 0.23 9.18 -6.83
C THR A 184 -0.27 10.42 -6.08
N VAL A 185 -1.57 10.47 -5.75
CA VAL A 185 -2.15 11.63 -5.06
C VAL A 185 -1.86 11.62 -3.56
N TYR A 186 -1.71 10.45 -2.93
CA TYR A 186 -1.67 10.37 -1.46
C TYR A 186 -0.61 9.43 -0.85
N ASP A 187 0.09 8.58 -1.61
CA ASP A 187 1.04 7.61 -1.01
C ASP A 187 2.14 8.31 -0.19
N HIS A 188 2.51 9.52 -0.57
CA HIS A 188 3.44 10.36 0.18
C HIS A 188 2.97 10.64 1.62
N CYS A 189 1.65 10.72 1.87
CA CYS A 189 1.07 10.87 3.21
C CYS A 189 1.35 9.63 4.08
N THR A 190 1.19 8.43 3.51
CA THR A 190 1.48 7.17 4.23
C THR A 190 2.98 7.04 4.52
N VAL A 191 3.82 7.38 3.54
CA VAL A 191 5.29 7.38 3.70
C VAL A 191 5.73 8.38 4.78
N GLN A 192 5.17 9.59 4.77
CA GLN A 192 5.41 10.62 5.79
C GLN A 192 5.09 10.08 7.19
N PHE A 193 3.88 9.53 7.38
CA PHE A 193 3.44 8.97 8.66
C PHE A 193 4.42 7.92 9.20
N MET A 194 4.81 6.97 8.34
CA MET A 194 5.68 5.87 8.74
C MET A 194 7.09 6.36 9.09
N ARG A 195 7.65 7.31 8.31
CA ARG A 195 8.96 7.90 8.60
C ARG A 195 8.94 8.71 9.90
N ASP A 196 7.90 9.51 10.12
CA ASP A 196 7.74 10.29 11.35
C ASP A 196 7.56 9.37 12.57
N ALA A 197 6.97 8.19 12.37
CA ALA A 197 6.90 7.12 13.36
C ALA A 197 8.17 6.25 13.45
N GLY A 198 9.26 6.64 12.78
CA GLY A 198 10.58 6.02 12.89
C GLY A 198 10.78 4.73 12.10
N VAL A 199 9.99 4.47 11.06
CA VAL A 199 10.16 3.34 10.14
C VAL A 199 11.09 3.73 8.98
N ASP A 200 12.02 2.85 8.63
CA ASP A 200 12.88 3.01 7.45
C ASP A 200 12.09 2.71 6.16
N VAL A 201 11.52 3.76 5.56
CA VAL A 201 10.72 3.65 4.34
C VAL A 201 11.47 4.21 3.13
N THR A 202 11.79 3.32 2.19
CA THR A 202 12.13 3.68 0.82
C THR A 202 10.85 3.94 0.03
N HIS A 203 10.72 5.12 -0.59
CA HIS A 203 9.59 5.43 -1.47
C HIS A 203 10.09 5.51 -2.91
N VAL A 204 9.67 4.57 -3.74
CA VAL A 204 9.96 4.55 -5.18
C VAL A 204 8.74 5.03 -5.94
N ARG A 205 8.95 6.07 -6.75
CA ARG A 205 8.00 6.49 -7.77
C ARG A 205 8.54 6.02 -9.12
N LEU A 206 7.80 5.17 -9.84
CA LEU A 206 8.30 4.49 -11.05
C LEU A 206 8.83 5.48 -12.10
N GLU A 207 8.18 6.63 -12.25
CA GLU A 207 8.56 7.65 -13.22
C GLU A 207 9.94 8.29 -12.95
N ALA A 208 10.39 8.27 -11.69
CA ALA A 208 11.71 8.74 -11.30
C ALA A 208 12.83 7.76 -11.74
N LEU A 209 12.47 6.51 -12.01
CA LEU A 209 13.37 5.49 -12.57
C LEU A 209 13.26 5.39 -14.11
N GLY A 210 12.48 6.27 -14.74
CA GLY A 210 12.22 6.20 -16.19
C GLY A 210 11.19 5.14 -16.59
N ILE A 211 10.59 4.44 -15.62
CA ILE A 211 9.51 3.47 -15.85
C ILE A 211 8.18 4.24 -15.91
N ARG A 212 7.56 4.29 -17.10
CA ARG A 212 6.47 5.22 -17.40
C ARG A 212 5.20 4.49 -17.85
N GLY A 213 4.07 5.14 -17.58
CA GLY A 213 2.75 4.74 -18.05
C GLY A 213 2.09 3.63 -17.24
N ASN A 214 2.67 3.24 -16.11
CA ASN A 214 2.12 2.22 -15.24
C ASN A 214 0.97 2.74 -14.37
N GLY A 215 -0.04 1.91 -14.16
CA GLY A 215 -1.20 2.18 -13.31
C GLY A 215 -1.21 1.34 -12.04
N HIS A 216 -2.40 1.27 -11.40
CA HIS A 216 -2.58 0.61 -10.11
C HIS A 216 -2.24 -0.89 -10.14
N MET A 217 -2.38 -1.52 -11.31
CA MET A 217 -2.15 -2.95 -11.50
C MET A 217 -0.78 -3.21 -12.13
N MET A 218 0.24 -2.40 -11.79
CA MET A 218 1.58 -2.40 -12.40
C MET A 218 2.22 -3.79 -12.58
N PHE A 219 1.96 -4.74 -11.67
CA PHE A 219 2.47 -6.12 -11.73
C PHE A 219 1.76 -7.01 -12.76
N MET A 220 0.63 -6.57 -13.33
CA MET A 220 -0.10 -7.22 -14.41
C MET A 220 0.07 -6.51 -15.76
N GLU A 221 0.83 -5.41 -15.79
CA GLU A 221 1.00 -4.56 -16.98
C GLU A 221 2.16 -5.06 -17.86
N ARG A 222 2.25 -4.54 -19.09
CA ARG A 222 3.15 -5.08 -20.15
C ARG A 222 4.63 -5.13 -19.76
N ASN A 223 5.06 -4.21 -18.90
CA ASN A 223 6.43 -4.10 -18.40
C ASN A 223 6.59 -4.56 -16.94
N SER A 224 5.72 -5.46 -16.46
CA SER A 224 5.76 -5.97 -15.08
C SER A 224 7.12 -6.59 -14.69
N ALA A 225 7.87 -7.13 -15.66
CA ALA A 225 9.22 -7.63 -15.43
C ALA A 225 10.21 -6.53 -14.99
N GLU A 226 10.11 -5.31 -15.54
CA GLU A 226 10.94 -4.17 -15.12
C GLU A 226 10.63 -3.77 -13.67
N ILE A 227 9.34 -3.83 -13.29
CA ILE A 227 8.90 -3.54 -11.92
C ILE A 227 9.40 -4.60 -10.94
N ALA A 228 9.33 -5.88 -11.32
CA ALA A 228 9.88 -6.98 -10.52
C ALA A 228 11.38 -6.78 -10.30
N GLU A 229 12.14 -6.39 -11.32
CA GLU A 229 13.58 -6.12 -11.21
C GLU A 229 13.89 -4.99 -10.21
N VAL A 230 13.07 -3.93 -10.18
CA VAL A 230 13.22 -2.85 -9.17
C VAL A 230 13.00 -3.39 -7.75
N VAL A 231 11.97 -4.22 -7.57
CA VAL A 231 11.68 -4.84 -6.27
C VAL A 231 12.82 -5.77 -5.85
N GLU A 232 13.29 -6.65 -6.74
CA GLU A 232 14.39 -7.58 -6.48
C GLU A 232 15.70 -6.86 -6.12
N LYS A 233 16.04 -5.80 -6.86
CA LYS A 233 17.20 -4.95 -6.55
C LYS A 233 17.10 -4.31 -5.18
N TRP A 234 15.91 -3.81 -4.81
CA TRP A 234 15.69 -3.24 -3.49
C TRP A 234 15.83 -4.30 -2.39
N ILE A 235 15.20 -5.47 -2.55
CA ILE A 235 15.30 -6.59 -1.60
C ILE A 235 16.77 -6.98 -1.40
N SER A 236 17.51 -7.19 -2.48
CA SER A 236 18.93 -7.58 -2.44
C SER A 236 19.80 -6.54 -1.72
N LYS A 237 19.45 -5.26 -1.83
CA LYS A 237 20.15 -4.17 -1.14
C LYS A 237 19.90 -4.16 0.37
N VAL A 238 18.66 -4.39 0.81
CA VAL A 238 18.29 -4.31 2.24
C VAL A 238 18.50 -5.63 2.98
N LEU A 239 18.53 -6.75 2.25
CA LEU A 239 18.80 -8.09 2.76
C LEU A 239 19.98 -8.70 1.98
N PRO A 240 21.21 -8.18 2.18
CA PRO A 240 22.38 -8.76 1.54
C PRO A 240 22.51 -10.23 1.95
N THR A 241 22.62 -11.12 0.97
CA THR A 241 23.01 -12.50 1.24
C THR A 241 24.43 -12.47 1.76
N ASN A 242 24.64 -12.95 2.99
CA ASN A 242 25.97 -13.33 3.42
C ASN A 242 26.37 -14.54 2.58
N GLU A 243 26.98 -14.31 1.42
CA GLU A 243 27.78 -15.36 0.77
C GLU A 243 29.00 -15.58 1.67
N GLY A 244 28.94 -16.64 2.47
CA GLY A 244 30.04 -17.21 3.22
C GLY A 244 30.39 -18.58 2.68
#